data_AF-A0A846DM95-F1
#
_entry.id   AF-A0A846DM95-F1
#
_cell.length_a   1.000
_cell.length_b   1.000
_cell.length_c   1.000
_cell.angle_alpha   90.00
_cell.angle_beta   90.00
_cell.angle_gamma   90.00
#
_symmetry.space_group_name_H-M   'P 1'
#
loop_
_entity.id
_entity.type
_entity.pdbx_description
1 polymer ?
#
loop_
_entity_poly.entity_id
_entity_poly.type
_entity_poly.pdbx_seq_one_letter_code
_entity_poly.pdbx_strand_id
1 'polypeptide(L)'
;MTQELIDLKTSIIEGRYADALAIVDELEGMSKQAILRNIDSFLVRLFIHLIKNQVEQRLTNSWAASIASSILEIKKLNLKDNKTSYYIKLDQWQPRLEEALEAAIAPASLEVFN
;
A
#
# COMPACT_ATOMS: atom_id res chain seq x y z
N MET A 1 12.04 19.68 -4.93
CA MET A 1 11.42 20.23 -3.70
C MET A 1 9.98 20.50 -4.07
N THR A 2 9.02 19.83 -3.45
CA THR A 2 7.59 20.00 -3.76
C THR A 2 7.08 21.35 -3.21
N GLN A 3 5.97 21.85 -3.73
CA GLN A 3 5.43 23.18 -3.36
C GLN A 3 5.16 23.28 -1.85
N GLU A 4 4.69 22.20 -1.24
CA GLU A 4 4.41 22.09 0.20
C GLU A 4 5.68 22.29 1.05
N LEU A 5 6.85 21.82 0.58
CA LEU A 5 8.12 22.03 1.28
C LEU A 5 8.60 23.49 1.19
N ILE A 6 8.27 24.19 0.10
CA ILE A 6 8.56 25.61 -0.05
C ILE A 6 7.65 26.41 0.89
N ASP A 7 6.36 26.08 0.94
CA ASP A 7 5.37 26.77 1.78
C ASP A 7 5.62 26.53 3.27
N LEU A 8 6.05 25.32 3.63
CA LEU A 8 6.51 24.99 4.98
C LEU A 8 7.72 25.85 5.38
N LYS A 9 8.75 25.91 4.52
CA LYS A 9 9.95 26.72 4.79
C LYS A 9 9.59 28.19 4.95
N THR A 10 8.72 28.72 4.08
CA THR A 10 8.25 30.10 4.13
C THR A 10 7.53 30.40 5.43
N SER A 11 6.58 29.54 5.83
CA SER A 11 5.83 29.70 7.08
C SER A 11 6.74 29.65 8.32
N ILE A 12 7.78 28.82 8.32
CA ILE A 12 8.79 28.78 9.39
C ILE A 12 9.58 30.10 9.45
N ILE A 13 10.05 30.61 8.31
CA ILE A 13 10.82 31.87 8.24
C ILE A 13 9.97 33.06 8.70
N GLU A 14 8.68 33.07 8.36
CA GLU A 14 7.75 34.15 8.68
C GLU A 14 7.11 34.01 10.08
N GLY A 15 7.50 33.01 10.86
CA GLY A 15 7.01 32.80 12.23
C GLY A 15 5.56 32.30 12.32
N ARG A 16 4.96 31.89 11.20
CA ARG A 16 3.61 31.31 11.15
C ARG A 16 3.63 29.83 11.48
N TYR A 17 3.92 29.51 12.73
CA TYR A 17 4.10 28.12 13.17
C TYR A 17 2.82 27.28 13.12
N ALA A 18 1.64 27.89 13.29
CA ALA A 18 0.37 27.18 13.14
C ALA A 18 0.18 26.68 11.69
N ASP A 19 0.44 27.55 10.70
CA ASP A 19 0.38 27.19 9.28
C ASP A 19 1.44 26.14 8.93
N ALA A 20 2.66 26.29 9.47
CA ALA A 20 3.72 25.32 9.28
C ALA A 20 3.34 23.93 9.82
N LEU A 21 2.72 23.84 11.00
CA LEU A 21 2.24 22.58 11.57
C LEU A 21 1.13 21.96 10.72
N ALA A 22 0.20 22.76 10.20
CA ALA A 22 -0.85 22.25 9.31
C ALA A 22 -0.28 21.62 8.03
N ILE A 23 0.76 22.22 7.45
CA ILE A 23 1.45 21.66 6.27
C ILE A 23 2.19 20.36 6.62
N VAL A 24 2.79 20.26 7.82
CA VAL A 24 3.41 19.01 8.29
C VAL A 24 2.37 17.90 8.39
N ASP A 25 1.21 18.16 8.99
CA ASP A 25 0.13 17.18 9.12
C ASP A 25 -0.37 16.70 7.74
N GLU A 26 -0.46 17.61 6.77
CA GLU A 26 -0.81 17.27 5.38
C GLU A 26 0.24 16.36 4.74
N LEU A 27 1.52 16.73 4.82
CA LEU A 27 2.63 15.94 4.28
C LEU A 27 2.71 14.54 4.91
N GLU A 28 2.50 14.43 6.22
CA GLU A 28 2.41 13.14 6.92
C GLU A 28 1.23 12.30 6.42
N GLY A 29 0.07 12.94 6.23
CA GLY A 29 -1.13 12.31 5.66
C GLY A 29 -0.89 11.76 4.25
N MET A 30 -0.27 12.55 3.38
CA MET A 30 0.08 12.16 2.01
C MET A 30 1.04 10.96 1.99
N SER A 31 2.10 11.01 2.81
CA SER A 31 3.08 9.93 2.94
C SER A 31 2.41 8.62 3.38
N LYS A 32 1.58 8.69 4.43
CA LYS A 32 0.80 7.54 4.90
C LYS A 32 -0.11 6.98 3.80
N GLN A 33 -0.82 7.84 3.07
CA GLN A 33 -1.71 7.40 2.00
C GLN A 33 -0.96 6.71 0.86
N ALA A 34 0.23 7.22 0.49
CA ALA A 34 1.07 6.59 -0.53
C ALA A 34 1.51 5.18 -0.13
N ILE A 35 1.91 4.98 1.13
CA ILE A 35 2.28 3.66 1.66
C ILE A 35 1.09 2.70 1.60
N LEU A 36 -0.09 3.14 2.03
CA LEU A 36 -1.31 2.34 2.03
C LEU A 36 -1.71 1.92 0.60
N ARG A 37 -1.68 2.85 -0.37
CA ARG A 37 -1.96 2.56 -1.79
C ARG A 37 -1.00 1.52 -2.36
N ASN A 38 0.29 1.61 -2.01
CA ASN A 38 1.27 0.61 -2.45
C ASN A 38 0.98 -0.77 -1.87
N ILE A 39 0.63 -0.85 -0.57
CA ILE A 39 0.20 -2.12 0.04
C ILE A 39 -1.01 -2.69 -0.70
N ASP A 40 -2.02 -1.87 -1.00
CA ASP A 40 -3.23 -2.32 -1.71
C ASP A 40 -2.90 -2.86 -3.10
N SER A 41 -1.98 -2.21 -3.83
CA SER A 41 -1.53 -2.70 -5.14
C SER A 41 -0.88 -4.09 -5.07
N PHE A 42 -0.12 -4.38 -4.00
CA PHE A 42 0.49 -5.69 -3.79
C PHE A 42 -0.55 -6.72 -3.36
N LEU A 43 -1.58 -6.32 -2.59
CA LEU A 43 -2.70 -7.20 -2.26
C LEU A 43 -3.47 -7.62 -3.51
N VAL A 44 -3.76 -6.68 -4.43
CA VAL A 44 -4.43 -6.99 -5.70
C VAL A 44 -3.59 -7.99 -6.51
N ARG A 45 -2.28 -7.75 -6.68
CA ARG A 45 -1.38 -8.68 -7.39
C ARG A 45 -1.34 -10.06 -6.71
N LEU A 46 -1.26 -10.10 -5.39
CA LEU A 46 -1.30 -11.33 -4.60
C LEU A 46 -2.60 -12.10 -4.89
N PHE A 47 -3.75 -11.44 -4.82
CA PHE A 47 -5.04 -12.08 -5.05
C PHE A 47 -5.23 -12.54 -6.49
N ILE A 48 -4.70 -11.82 -7.49
CA ILE A 48 -4.73 -12.29 -8.89
C ILE A 48 -4.11 -13.69 -8.98
N HIS A 49 -2.92 -13.89 -8.41
CA HIS A 49 -2.26 -15.18 -8.47
C HIS A 49 -2.94 -16.26 -7.61
N LEU A 50 -3.52 -15.88 -6.46
CA LEU A 50 -4.28 -16.82 -5.62
C LEU A 50 -5.57 -17.30 -6.30
N ILE A 51 -6.30 -16.39 -6.96
CA ILE A 51 -7.50 -16.75 -7.73
C ILE A 51 -7.13 -17.71 -8.86
N LYS A 52 -6.08 -17.40 -9.64
CA LYS A 52 -5.60 -18.29 -10.72
C LYS A 52 -5.18 -19.65 -10.18
N ASN A 53 -4.46 -19.68 -9.05
CA ASN A 53 -4.07 -20.93 -8.40
C ASN A 53 -5.28 -21.76 -7.97
N GLN A 54 -6.29 -21.13 -7.39
CA GLN A 54 -7.54 -21.78 -6.97
C GLN A 54 -8.36 -22.29 -8.16
N VAL A 55 -8.42 -21.59 -9.28
CA VAL A 55 -9.21 -22.01 -10.43
C VAL A 55 -8.50 -23.08 -11.25
N GLU A 56 -7.20 -22.92 -11.50
CA GLU A 56 -6.42 -23.86 -12.31
C GLU A 56 -5.89 -25.07 -11.53
N GLN A 57 -6.02 -25.07 -10.19
CA GLN A 57 -5.45 -26.11 -9.31
C GLN A 57 -3.95 -26.34 -9.56
N ARG A 58 -3.24 -25.26 -9.91
CA ARG A 58 -1.83 -25.26 -10.30
C ARG A 58 -1.12 -24.05 -9.72
N LEU A 59 0.12 -24.22 -9.29
CA LEU A 59 0.99 -23.13 -8.86
C LEU A 59 2.28 -23.17 -9.67
N THR A 60 2.46 -22.22 -10.58
CA THR A 60 3.72 -22.08 -11.32
C THR A 60 4.78 -21.40 -10.45
N ASN A 61 6.06 -21.61 -10.77
CA ASN A 61 7.17 -20.95 -10.07
C ASN A 61 7.07 -19.43 -10.13
N SER A 62 6.62 -18.85 -11.25
CA SER A 62 6.48 -17.41 -11.39
C SER A 62 5.35 -16.86 -10.51
N TRP A 63 4.25 -17.59 -10.36
CA TRP A 63 3.15 -17.20 -9.46
C TRP A 63 3.57 -17.30 -8.01
N ALA A 64 4.23 -18.40 -7.61
CA ALA A 64 4.77 -18.56 -6.27
C ALA A 64 5.75 -17.43 -5.91
N ALA A 65 6.65 -17.07 -6.83
CA ALA A 65 7.59 -15.96 -6.65
C ALA A 65 6.89 -14.60 -6.52
N SER A 66 5.83 -14.36 -7.31
CA SER A 66 5.04 -13.12 -7.25
C SER A 66 4.25 -12.99 -5.93
N ILE A 67 3.65 -14.10 -5.46
CA ILE A 67 2.97 -14.18 -4.16
C ILE A 67 3.97 -13.87 -3.03
N ALA A 68 5.11 -14.56 -3.00
CA ALA A 68 6.13 -14.37 -1.97
C ALA A 68 6.69 -12.94 -1.95
N SER A 69 6.98 -12.38 -3.14
CA SER A 69 7.47 -11.00 -3.28
C SER A 69 6.43 -9.99 -2.79
N SER A 70 5.15 -10.18 -3.14
CA SER A 70 4.08 -9.28 -2.71
C SER A 70 3.93 -9.28 -1.18
N ILE A 71 3.98 -10.45 -0.55
CA ILE A 71 3.94 -10.57 0.92
C ILE A 71 5.14 -9.87 1.57
N LEU A 72 6.34 -10.01 1.00
CA LEU A 72 7.55 -9.35 1.51
C LEU A 72 7.41 -7.83 1.47
N GLU A 73 6.98 -7.27 0.34
CA GLU A 73 6.80 -5.82 0.19
C GLU A 73 5.68 -5.29 1.09
N ILE A 74 4.56 -6.01 1.23
CA ILE A 74 3.48 -5.65 2.17
C ILE A 74 4.02 -5.58 3.60
N LYS A 75 4.78 -6.59 4.05
CA LYS A 75 5.38 -6.60 5.39
C LYS A 75 6.33 -5.44 5.61
N LYS A 76 7.17 -5.15 4.60
CA LYS A 76 8.14 -4.06 4.64
C LYS A 76 7.47 -2.70 4.71
N LEU A 77 6.48 -2.45 3.86
CA LEU A 77 5.74 -1.18 3.80
C LEU A 77 4.87 -0.96 5.03
N ASN A 78 4.25 -2.02 5.57
CA ASN A 78 3.35 -1.87 6.70
C ASN A 78 4.08 -1.53 8.00
N LEU A 79 5.37 -1.90 8.13
CA LEU A 79 6.19 -1.57 9.30
C LEU A 79 6.65 -0.11 9.22
N LYS A 80 6.31 0.70 10.22
CA LYS A 80 6.77 2.10 10.29
C LYS A 80 8.26 2.17 10.60
N ASP A 81 8.86 3.33 10.33
CA ASP A 81 10.31 3.57 10.55
C ASP A 81 10.75 3.35 12.00
N ASN A 82 9.85 3.53 12.97
CA ASN A 82 10.10 3.24 14.38
C ASN A 82 10.21 1.74 14.70
N LYS A 83 10.03 0.85 13.71
CA LYS A 83 10.18 -0.62 13.77
C LYS A 83 9.34 -1.33 14.83
N THR A 84 8.39 -0.62 15.43
CA THR A 84 7.58 -1.08 16.58
C THR A 84 6.08 -0.94 16.32
N SER A 85 5.70 -0.22 15.27
CA SER A 85 4.31 0.04 14.94
C SER A 85 4.03 -0.18 13.47
N TYR A 86 2.75 -0.36 13.15
CA TYR A 86 2.27 -0.66 11.80
C TYR A 86 1.31 0.42 11.28
N TYR A 87 1.27 0.63 9.97
CA TYR A 87 0.29 1.50 9.32
C TYR A 87 -1.11 0.90 9.34
N ILE A 88 -1.22 -0.40 9.09
CA ILE A 88 -2.42 -1.22 9.17
C ILE A 88 -2.23 -2.16 10.37
N LYS A 89 -3.08 -1.99 11.39
CA LYS A 89 -3.12 -2.87 12.56
C LYS A 89 -3.83 -4.18 12.24
N LEU A 90 -3.65 -5.19 13.10
CA LEU A 90 -4.19 -6.53 12.89
C LEU A 90 -5.71 -6.53 12.64
N ASP A 91 -6.45 -5.69 13.35
CA ASP A 91 -7.90 -5.51 13.28
C ASP A 91 -8.37 -4.64 12.08
N GLN A 92 -7.45 -4.10 11.29
CA GLN A 92 -7.74 -3.17 10.18
C GLN A 92 -7.52 -3.78 8.80
N TRP A 93 -7.12 -5.06 8.72
CA TRP A 93 -6.83 -5.72 7.46
C TRP A 93 -8.09 -6.11 6.69
N GLN A 94 -9.16 -6.52 7.39
CA GLN A 94 -10.31 -7.16 6.75
C GLN A 94 -10.89 -6.34 5.58
N PRO A 95 -11.19 -5.03 5.72
CA PRO A 95 -11.76 -4.26 4.61
C PRO A 95 -10.81 -4.16 3.42
N ARG A 96 -9.50 -4.04 3.67
CA ARG A 96 -8.48 -3.96 2.60
C ARG A 96 -8.32 -5.26 1.84
N LEU A 97 -8.45 -6.39 2.53
CA LEU A 97 -8.43 -7.70 1.90
C LEU A 97 -9.66 -7.90 1.01
N GLU A 98 -10.84 -7.48 1.48
CA GLU A 98 -12.09 -7.55 0.72
C GLU A 98 -12.04 -6.69 -0.55
N GLU A 99 -11.66 -5.41 -0.42
CA GLU A 99 -11.52 -4.49 -1.56
C GLU A 99 -10.49 -4.99 -2.58
N ALA A 100 -9.34 -5.47 -2.12
CA ALA A 100 -8.30 -5.98 -3.01
C ALA A 100 -8.71 -7.29 -3.70
N LEU A 101 -9.46 -8.16 -3.01
CA LEU A 101 -10.01 -9.36 -3.60
C LEU A 101 -11.01 -9.00 -4.71
N GLU A 102 -11.94 -8.09 -4.45
CA GLU A 102 -12.92 -7.62 -5.45
C GLU A 102 -12.22 -7.06 -6.68
N ALA A 103 -11.22 -6.18 -6.49
CA ALA A 103 -10.44 -5.60 -7.57
C ALA A 103 -9.61 -6.63 -8.38
N ALA A 104 -9.26 -7.77 -7.78
CA ALA A 104 -8.45 -8.80 -8.42
C ALA A 104 -9.26 -9.76 -9.31
N ILE A 105 -10.58 -9.86 -9.15
CA ILE A 105 -11.43 -10.84 -9.87
C ILE A 105 -11.34 -10.65 -11.38
N ALA A 106 -11.60 -9.44 -11.89
CA ALA A 106 -11.63 -9.20 -13.31
C ALA A 106 -10.26 -9.43 -13.98
N PRO A 107 -9.14 -8.86 -13.48
CA PRO A 107 -7.80 -9.16 -14.01
C PRO A 107 -7.45 -10.64 -13.96
N ALA A 108 -7.74 -11.34 -12.85
CA ALA A 108 -7.47 -12.76 -12.74
C ALA A 108 -8.23 -13.55 -13.81
N SER A 109 -9.51 -13.25 -14.04
CA SER A 109 -10.34 -13.93 -15.04
C SER A 109 -9.80 -13.83 -16.47
N LEU A 110 -9.09 -12.75 -16.79
CA LEU A 110 -8.44 -12.56 -18.09
C LEU A 110 -7.17 -13.40 -18.25
N GLU A 111 -6.61 -13.92 -17.17
CA GLU A 111 -5.37 -14.70 -17.19
C GLU A 111 -5.58 -16.20 -16.90
N VAL A 112 -6.76 -16.61 -16.44
CA VAL A 112 -7.06 -18.03 -16.18
C VAL A 112 -7.12 -18.80 -17.51
N PHE A 113 -6.47 -19.97 -17.56
CA PHE A 113 -6.43 -20.87 -18.73
C PHE A 113 -5.79 -20.28 -20.00
N ASN A 114 -5.12 -19.13 -19.88
CA ASN A 114 -4.32 -18.51 -20.93
C ASN A 114 -2.83 -18.88 -20.85
#